data_AF-A0A948YFX4-F1
#
_entry.id   AF-A0A948YFX4-F1
#
_cell.length_a   1.000
_cell.length_b   1.000
_cell.length_c   1.000
_cell.angle_alpha   90.00
_cell.angle_beta   90.00
_cell.angle_gamma   90.00
#
_symmetry.space_group_name_H-M   'P 1'
#
loop_
_entity.id
_entity.type
_entity.pdbx_description
1 polymer ?
#
loop_
_entity_poly.entity_id
_entity_poly.type
_entity_poly.pdbx_seq_one_letter_code
_entity_poly.pdbx_strand_id
1 'polypeptide(L)'
;MVIVVGMNPAVFIQGREMIVSLEGSRFKNTPLSQITDVDGIGPLVREIVSRGLQKLTELGISFSIRVSMERDAEDENWSYAFVNIMIEGEYSDVLQNEVIRYAYEGIDPSEATKVLMVLENV
;
A
#
# COMPACT_ATOMS: atom_id res chain seq x y z
N MET A 1 -2.31 3.27 -21.78
CA MET A 1 -1.37 2.14 -21.67
C MET A 1 -0.50 2.44 -20.47
N VAL A 2 -0.60 1.66 -19.40
CA VAL A 2 0.28 1.84 -18.23
C VAL A 2 1.55 1.05 -18.49
N ILE A 3 2.70 1.71 -18.42
CA ILE A 3 4.00 1.06 -18.50
C ILE A 3 4.51 1.00 -17.06
N VAL A 4 4.65 -0.21 -16.52
CA VAL A 4 5.26 -0.42 -15.20
C VAL A 4 6.74 -0.71 -15.42
N VAL A 5 7.60 0.13 -14.83
CA VAL A 5 9.05 0.04 -14.96
C VAL A 5 9.63 -0.28 -13.59
N GLY A 6 10.40 -1.37 -13.50
CA GLY A 6 11.02 -1.83 -12.25
C GLY A 6 11.88 -3.06 -12.48
N MET A 7 12.78 -3.35 -11.54
CA MET A 7 13.55 -4.59 -11.51
C MET A 7 12.66 -5.78 -11.15
N ASN A 8 11.74 -5.58 -10.19
CA ASN A 8 10.71 -6.56 -9.83
C ASN A 8 9.33 -5.90 -10.00
N PRO A 9 8.86 -5.70 -11.25
CA PRO A 9 7.64 -4.96 -11.51
C PRO A 9 6.45 -5.58 -10.78
N ALA A 10 5.68 -4.73 -10.08
CA ALA A 10 4.41 -5.12 -9.48
C ALA A 10 3.27 -4.20 -9.93
N VAL A 11 2.09 -4.78 -10.10
CA VAL A 11 0.86 -4.07 -10.48
C VAL A 11 -0.30 -4.50 -9.59
N PHE A 12 -1.20 -3.57 -9.30
CA PHE A 12 -2.45 -3.89 -8.61
C PHE A 12 -3.61 -4.00 -9.59
N ILE A 13 -4.35 -5.11 -9.52
CA ILE A 13 -5.54 -5.39 -10.32
C ILE A 13 -6.76 -5.19 -9.42
N GLN A 14 -7.31 -3.97 -9.43
CA GLN A 14 -8.43 -3.56 -8.57
C GLN A 14 -9.62 -4.51 -8.64
N GLY A 15 -10.09 -4.87 -9.84
CA GLY A 15 -11.25 -5.75 -10.03
C GLY A 15 -11.07 -7.19 -9.51
N ARG A 16 -9.86 -7.56 -9.09
CA ARG A 16 -9.53 -8.84 -8.47
C ARG A 16 -8.93 -8.71 -7.08
N GLU A 17 -8.78 -7.48 -6.58
CA GLU A 17 -8.04 -7.14 -5.35
C GLU A 17 -6.73 -7.94 -5.23
N MET A 18 -5.90 -7.89 -6.27
CA MET A 18 -4.73 -8.76 -6.42
C MET A 18 -3.50 -7.97 -6.84
N ILE A 19 -2.37 -8.26 -6.21
CA ILE A 19 -1.06 -7.78 -6.65
C ILE A 19 -0.43 -8.86 -7.51
N VAL A 20 0.03 -8.49 -8.70
CA VAL A 20 0.82 -9.35 -9.58
C VAL A 20 2.23 -8.81 -9.64
N SER A 21 3.21 -9.57 -9.17
CA SER A 21 4.63 -9.20 -9.19
C SER A 21 5.46 -10.19 -10.01
N LEU A 22 6.56 -9.70 -10.57
CA LEU A 22 7.59 -10.54 -11.16
C LEU A 22 8.72 -10.72 -10.15
N GLU A 23 8.89 -11.95 -9.65
CA GLU A 23 10.01 -12.34 -8.77
C GLU A 23 10.91 -13.30 -9.56
N GLY A 24 12.09 -12.81 -9.98
CA GLY A 24 12.98 -13.55 -10.87
C GLY A 24 12.36 -13.80 -12.25
N SER A 25 12.09 -15.07 -12.58
CA SER A 25 11.45 -15.46 -13.86
C SER A 25 10.02 -15.96 -13.71
N ARG A 26 9.37 -15.70 -12.56
CA ARG A 26 8.01 -16.19 -12.28
C ARG A 26 7.09 -15.06 -11.84
N PHE A 27 5.85 -15.12 -12.32
CA PHE A 27 4.77 -14.28 -11.82
C PHE A 27 4.23 -14.85 -10.52
N LYS A 28 4.01 -13.96 -9.56
CA LYS A 28 3.37 -14.25 -8.29
C LYS A 28 2.11 -13.42 -8.15
N ASN A 29 1.04 -14.09 -7.74
CA ASN A 29 -0.27 -13.50 -7.56
C ASN A 29 -0.59 -13.51 -6.06
N THR A 30 -0.66 -12.32 -5.46
CA THR A 30 -0.91 -12.17 -4.03
C THR A 30 -2.26 -11.46 -3.85
N PRO A 31 -3.31 -12.15 -3.38
CA PRO A 31 -4.55 -11.50 -2.97
C PRO A 31 -4.27 -10.44 -1.90
N LEU A 32 -4.89 -9.27 -2.03
CA LEU A 32 -4.67 -8.17 -1.09
C LEU A 32 -5.10 -8.55 0.33
N SER A 33 -6.14 -9.38 0.45
CA SER A 33 -6.59 -9.94 1.73
C SER A 33 -5.49 -10.69 2.47
N GLN A 34 -4.56 -11.38 1.79
CA GLN A 34 -3.47 -12.09 2.47
C GLN A 34 -2.46 -11.14 3.14
N ILE A 35 -2.45 -9.88 2.72
CA ILE A 35 -1.52 -8.85 3.20
C ILE A 35 -2.22 -7.98 4.25
N THR A 36 -3.52 -7.72 4.10
CA THR A 36 -4.26 -6.75 4.90
C THR A 36 -5.20 -7.38 5.93
N ASP A 37 -5.18 -8.70 6.13
CA ASP A 37 -6.00 -9.36 7.16
C ASP A 37 -5.34 -9.18 8.54
N VAL A 38 -5.58 -8.01 9.12
CA VAL A 38 -5.12 -7.61 10.46
C VAL A 38 -6.30 -7.43 11.40
N ASP A 39 -6.15 -7.97 12.61
CA ASP A 39 -7.21 -8.11 13.62
C ASP A 39 -7.97 -6.80 13.86
N GLY A 40 -9.27 -6.81 13.55
CA GLY A 40 -10.21 -5.73 13.84
C GLY A 40 -10.22 -4.53 12.88
N ILE A 41 -9.18 -4.32 12.07
CA ILE A 41 -9.06 -3.16 11.15
C ILE A 41 -8.82 -3.54 9.69
N GLY A 42 -8.80 -4.84 9.35
CA GLY A 42 -8.52 -5.34 8.00
C GLY A 42 -9.31 -4.70 6.86
N PRO A 43 -10.62 -4.40 6.98
CA PRO A 43 -11.37 -3.71 5.93
C PRO A 43 -10.85 -2.29 5.64
N LEU A 44 -10.55 -1.52 6.69
CA LEU A 44 -10.02 -0.16 6.57
C LEU A 44 -8.63 -0.17 5.94
N VAL A 45 -7.76 -1.07 6.41
CA VAL A 45 -6.41 -1.25 5.86
C VAL A 45 -6.49 -1.64 4.39
N ARG A 46 -7.37 -2.59 4.04
CA ARG A 46 -7.58 -3.01 2.66
C ARG A 46 -8.02 -1.86 1.77
N GLU A 47 -8.94 -1.03 2.24
CA GLU A 47 -9.43 0.13 1.49
C GLU A 47 -8.31 1.15 1.22
N ILE A 48 -7.59 1.56 2.26
CA ILE A 48 -6.49 2.53 2.15
C ILE A 48 -5.39 1.99 1.24
N VAL A 49 -4.98 0.73 1.44
CA VAL A 49 -3.97 0.08 0.61
C VAL A 49 -4.42 -0.05 -0.84
N SER A 50 -5.64 -0.54 -1.08
CA SER A 50 -6.20 -0.72 -2.43
C SER A 50 -6.16 0.58 -3.22
N ARG A 51 -6.58 1.69 -2.60
CA ARG A 51 -6.55 3.03 -3.22
C ARG A 51 -5.11 3.51 -3.49
N GLY A 52 -4.20 3.35 -2.52
CA GLY A 52 -2.80 3.70 -2.71
C GLY A 52 -2.14 2.93 -3.86
N LEU A 53 -2.35 1.61 -3.90
CA LEU A 53 -1.81 0.75 -4.96
C LEU A 53 -2.45 0.99 -6.32
N GLN A 54 -3.74 1.32 -6.36
CA GLN A 54 -4.42 1.75 -7.57
C GLN A 54 -3.73 3.00 -8.14
N LYS A 55 -3.49 4.00 -7.29
CA LYS A 55 -2.85 5.25 -7.73
C LYS A 55 -1.42 5.03 -8.23
N LEU A 56 -0.63 4.21 -7.54
CA LEU A 56 0.72 3.84 -7.99
C LEU A 56 0.68 3.11 -9.34
N THR A 57 -0.27 2.20 -9.52
CA THR A 57 -0.46 1.50 -10.80
C THR A 57 -0.86 2.47 -11.92
N GLU A 58 -1.77 3.41 -11.67
CA GLU A 58 -2.14 4.45 -12.64
C GLU A 58 -0.95 5.32 -13.08
N LEU A 59 -0.04 5.61 -12.14
CA LEU A 59 1.18 6.37 -12.38
C LEU A 59 2.30 5.55 -13.04
N GLY A 60 2.11 4.23 -13.23
CA GLY A 60 3.12 3.34 -13.82
C GLY A 60 4.30 3.02 -12.89
N ILE A 61 4.08 3.15 -11.59
CA ILE A 61 5.12 3.00 -10.57
C ILE A 61 5.10 1.57 -10.04
N SER A 62 6.26 0.91 -10.09
CA SER A 62 6.44 -0.39 -9.46
C SER A 62 6.56 -0.25 -7.94
N PHE A 63 6.04 -1.23 -7.21
CA PHE A 63 6.03 -1.20 -5.75
C PHE A 63 6.18 -2.60 -5.14
N SER A 64 6.54 -2.64 -3.86
CA SER A 64 6.29 -3.80 -3.00
C SER A 64 5.69 -3.30 -1.68
N ILE A 65 4.94 -4.16 -1.00
CA ILE A 65 4.17 -3.76 0.18
C ILE A 65 4.37 -4.74 1.32
N ARG A 66 4.44 -4.19 2.53
CA ARG A 66 4.37 -4.93 3.79
C ARG A 66 3.37 -4.24 4.71
N VAL A 67 2.61 -5.06 5.42
CA VAL A 67 1.66 -4.60 6.43
C VAL A 67 1.97 -5.33 7.73
N SER A 68 2.03 -4.59 8.82
CA SER A 68 2.24 -5.10 10.17
C SER A 68 1.35 -4.38 11.16
N MET A 69 1.11 -5.00 12.31
CA MET A 69 0.53 -4.31 13.45
C MET A 69 1.65 -3.76 14.31
N GLU A 70 1.58 -2.48 14.62
CA GLU A 70 2.49 -1.82 15.55
C GLU A 70 1.71 -1.32 16.77
N ARG A 71 2.43 -1.20 17.89
CA ARG A 71 1.92 -0.57 19.10
C ARG A 71 2.48 0.83 19.17
N ASP A 72 1.66 1.73 19.66
CA ASP A 72 2.11 3.08 19.93
C ASP A 72 3.16 3.07 21.04
N ALA A 73 4.17 3.93 20.89
CA ALA A 73 5.28 4.00 21.84
C ALA A 73 4.90 4.76 23.13
N GLU A 74 3.89 5.62 23.08
CA GLU A 74 3.39 6.43 24.19
C GLU A 74 2.15 5.79 24.85
N ASP A 75 1.35 5.01 24.12
CA ASP A 75 0.20 4.24 24.63
C ASP A 75 0.22 2.76 24.21
N GLU A 76 0.67 1.88 25.12
CA GLU A 76 0.75 0.43 24.88
C GLU A 76 -0.61 -0.25 24.62
N ASN A 77 -1.72 0.41 24.95
CA ASN A 77 -3.07 -0.10 24.67
C ASN A 77 -3.58 0.29 23.29
N TRP A 78 -2.86 1.17 22.60
CA TRP A 78 -3.20 1.60 21.26
C TRP A 78 -2.33 0.88 20.22
N SER A 79 -2.99 0.32 19.22
CA SER A 79 -2.33 -0.35 18.10
C SER A 79 -2.87 0.18 16.78
N TYR A 80 -2.00 0.17 15.77
CA TYR A 80 -2.30 0.65 14.43
C TYR A 80 -1.69 -0.28 13.39
N ALA A 81 -2.26 -0.29 12.19
CA ALA A 81 -1.65 -0.94 11.05
C ALA A 81 -0.56 -0.05 10.47
N PHE A 82 0.66 -0.54 10.45
CA PHE A 82 1.75 0.06 9.71
C PHE A 82 1.80 -0.53 8.30
N VAL A 83 1.69 0.32 7.30
CA VAL A 83 1.71 -0.03 5.87
C VAL A 83 2.94 0.60 5.26
N ASN A 84 3.96 -0.22 4.97
CA ASN A 84 5.14 0.23 4.25
C ASN A 84 5.04 -0.19 2.77
N ILE A 85 5.00 0.80 1.89
CA ILE A 85 5.07 0.62 0.44
C ILE A 85 6.46 1.06 -0.03
N MET A 86 7.28 0.11 -0.45
CA MET A 86 8.57 0.37 -1.06
C MET A 86 8.39 0.61 -2.56
N ILE A 87 8.94 1.70 -3.07
CA ILE A 87 8.85 2.13 -4.47
C ILE A 87 10.24 2.05 -5.09
N GLU A 88 10.34 1.43 -6.28
CA GLU A 88 11.59 1.40 -7.03
C GLU A 88 11.72 2.68 -7.90
N GLY A 89 12.74 3.51 -7.63
CA GLY A 89 13.14 4.65 -8.49
C GLY A 89 12.96 6.05 -7.89
N GLU A 90 13.46 7.08 -8.58
CA GLU A 90 13.33 8.47 -8.10
C GLU A 90 11.87 8.90 -8.01
N TYR A 91 11.47 9.32 -6.81
CA TYR A 91 10.12 9.75 -6.51
C TYR A 91 10.13 11.09 -5.78
N SER A 92 9.20 11.97 -6.14
CA SER A 92 9.10 13.30 -5.54
C SER A 92 8.09 13.32 -4.39
N ASP A 93 8.34 14.18 -3.40
CA ASP A 93 7.41 14.42 -2.28
C ASP A 93 5.99 14.80 -2.77
N VAL A 94 5.90 15.47 -3.92
CA VAL A 94 4.62 15.86 -4.53
C VAL A 94 3.80 14.63 -4.90
N LEU A 95 4.43 13.64 -5.54
CA LEU A 95 3.75 12.41 -5.93
C LEU A 95 3.42 11.55 -4.69
N GLN A 96 4.29 11.56 -3.67
CA GLN A 96 4.00 10.88 -2.39
C GLN A 96 2.75 11.44 -1.74
N ASN A 97 2.67 12.77 -1.63
CA ASN A 97 1.48 13.44 -1.10
C ASN A 97 0.24 13.16 -1.94
N GLU A 98 0.37 13.04 -3.26
CA GLU A 98 -0.76 12.69 -4.12
C GLU A 98 -1.29 11.27 -3.84
N VAL A 99 -0.41 10.28 -3.71
CA VAL A 99 -0.78 8.89 -3.40
C VAL A 99 -1.40 8.79 -2.01
N ILE A 100 -0.79 9.39 -0.99
CA ILE A 100 -1.32 9.40 0.38
C ILE A 100 -2.69 10.09 0.40
N ARG A 101 -2.80 11.28 -0.21
CA ARG A 101 -4.08 12.01 -0.25
C ARG A 101 -5.19 11.17 -0.88
N TYR A 102 -4.90 10.49 -1.99
CA TYR A 102 -5.87 9.63 -2.67
C TYR A 102 -6.23 8.39 -1.83
N ALA A 103 -5.25 7.79 -1.14
CA ALA A 103 -5.47 6.62 -0.30
C ALA A 103 -6.43 6.89 0.87
N TYR A 104 -6.35 8.08 1.47
CA TYR A 104 -7.16 8.49 2.62
C TYR A 104 -8.41 9.31 2.25
N GLU A 105 -8.68 9.56 0.97
CA GLU A 105 -9.76 10.44 0.54
C GLU A 105 -11.14 9.94 1.02
N GLY A 106 -11.85 10.74 1.83
CA GLY A 106 -13.17 10.38 2.35
C GLY A 106 -13.17 9.33 3.48
N ILE A 107 -11.99 8.99 4.02
CA ILE A 107 -11.88 8.20 5.26
C ILE A 107 -12.10 9.14 6.45
N ASP A 108 -12.87 8.69 7.44
CA ASP A 108 -13.08 9.45 8.66
C ASP A 108 -11.75 9.65 9.41
N PRO A 109 -11.43 10.86 9.92
CA PRO A 109 -10.17 11.10 10.62
C PRO A 109 -9.90 10.17 11.81
N SER A 110 -10.93 9.75 12.54
CA SER A 110 -10.78 8.85 13.69
C SER A 110 -10.48 7.40 13.29
N GLU A 111 -10.86 7.00 12.07
CA GLU A 111 -10.48 5.74 11.47
C GLU A 111 -9.09 5.85 10.84
N ALA A 112 -8.81 6.95 10.13
CA ALA A 112 -7.55 7.18 9.44
C ALA A 112 -6.32 7.07 10.36
N THR A 113 -6.43 7.48 11.62
CA THR A 113 -5.33 7.37 12.60
C THR A 113 -4.92 5.93 12.91
N LYS A 114 -5.78 4.94 12.65
CA LYS A 114 -5.51 3.52 12.90
C LYS A 114 -4.61 2.90 11.83
N VAL A 115 -4.27 3.64 10.77
CA VAL A 115 -3.42 3.18 9.68
C VAL A 115 -2.35 4.21 9.42
N LEU A 116 -1.08 3.83 9.56
CA LEU A 116 0.06 4.64 9.20
C LEU A 116 0.64 4.10 7.88
N MET A 117 0.41 4.83 6.78
CA MET A 117 0.99 4.52 5.48
C MET A 117 2.27 5.32 5.24
N VAL A 118 3.33 4.63 4.87
CA VAL A 118 4.62 5.19 4.48
C VAL A 118 4.98 4.71 3.10
N LEU A 119 5.49 5.63 2.27
CA LEU A 119 6.07 5.31 0.97
C LEU A 119 7.58 5.53 1.10
N GLU A 120 8.35 4.48 0.87
CA GLU A 120 9.80 4.45 1.02
C GLU A 120 10.45 4.20 -0.34
N ASN A 121 11.51 4.94 -0.66
CA ASN A 121 12.27 4.75 -1.89
C ASN A 121 13.39 3.72 -1.68
N VAL A 122 13.50 2.73 -2.57
CA VAL A 122 14.47 1.62 -2.49
C VAL A 122 15.36 1.48 -3.71
#